data_AF-A0A959BIG3-F1
#
_entry.id   AF-A0A959BIG3-F1
#
_cell.length_a   1.000
_cell.length_b   1.000
_cell.length_c   1.000
_cell.angle_alpha   90.00
_cell.angle_beta   90.00
_cell.angle_gamma   90.00
#
_symmetry.space_group_name_H-M   'P 1'
#
loop_
_entity.id
_entity.type
_entity.pdbx_description
1 polymer ?
#
loop_
_entity_poly.entity_id
_entity_poly.type
_entity_poly.pdbx_seq_one_letter_code
_entity_poly.pdbx_strand_id
1 'polypeptide(L)'
;MSGCDSIVTLNLTVNDVFQTSLVEEICDGETYTVGPSGYTQSGVYEDILTASNGCDSTVNLDLTVHPIQETSLVETICFGDNYGVGSSSYNTSGIYQDIIPSAVTGCDSIINLDLTVRDEITTGLTEVVCFGGDFSVGTSTY
;
A
#
# COMPACT_ATOMS: atom_id res chain seq x y z
N MET A 1 -73.30 -0.33 -42.05
CA MET A 1 -72.25 -0.02 -41.07
C MET A 1 -71.00 -0.75 -41.51
N SER A 2 -70.20 -0.12 -42.37
CA SER A 2 -68.98 -0.69 -42.90
C SER A 2 -67.90 -0.50 -41.84
N GLY A 3 -67.66 -1.53 -41.03
CA GLY A 3 -66.52 -1.59 -40.14
C GLY A 3 -65.27 -1.72 -40.98
N CYS A 4 -64.65 -0.58 -41.32
CA CYS A 4 -63.31 -0.57 -41.85
C CYS A 4 -62.39 -1.06 -40.73
N ASP A 5 -61.95 -2.31 -40.82
CA ASP A 5 -60.86 -2.79 -39.98
C ASP A 5 -59.54 -2.28 -40.57
N SER A 6 -58.70 -1.71 -39.73
CA SER A 6 -57.38 -1.21 -40.14
C SER A 6 -56.34 -2.22 -39.72
N ILE A 7 -55.54 -2.70 -40.66
CA ILE A 7 -54.38 -3.53 -40.34
C ILE A 7 -53.21 -2.61 -40.02
N VAL A 8 -52.70 -2.68 -38.79
CA VAL A 8 -51.47 -2.02 -38.36
C VAL A 8 -50.34 -3.05 -38.39
N THR A 9 -49.31 -2.79 -39.19
CA THR A 9 -48.11 -3.62 -39.26
C THR A 9 -46.98 -2.95 -38.47
N LEU A 10 -46.59 -3.56 -37.35
CA LEU A 10 -45.46 -3.11 -36.54
C LEU A 10 -44.19 -3.86 -36.94
N ASN A 11 -43.18 -3.14 -37.42
CA ASN A 11 -41.84 -3.67 -37.59
C ASN A 11 -41.00 -3.23 -36.39
N LEU A 12 -40.63 -4.18 -35.53
CA LEU A 12 -39.81 -3.97 -34.35
C LEU A 12 -38.43 -4.60 -34.57
N THR A 13 -37.38 -3.81 -34.42
CA THR A 13 -35.99 -4.29 -34.35
C THR A 13 -35.57 -4.24 -32.89
N VAL A 14 -35.23 -5.40 -32.31
CA VAL A 14 -34.67 -5.49 -30.96
C VAL A 14 -33.16 -5.56 -31.09
N ASN A 15 -32.46 -4.64 -30.42
CA ASN A 15 -30.99 -4.62 -30.38
C ASN A 15 -30.48 -5.43 -29.18
N ASP A 16 -29.30 -6.03 -29.32
CA ASP A 16 -28.69 -6.83 -28.24
C ASP A 16 -28.30 -5.97 -27.03
N VAL A 17 -28.50 -6.53 -25.84
CA VAL A 17 -28.02 -5.97 -24.57
C VAL A 17 -26.61 -6.51 -24.34
N PHE A 18 -25.61 -5.64 -24.18
CA PHE A 18 -24.24 -6.07 -23.93
C PHE A 18 -24.03 -6.24 -22.42
N GLN A 19 -23.67 -7.45 -21.99
CA GLN A 19 -23.30 -7.73 -20.61
C GLN A 19 -21.79 -8.03 -20.52
N THR A 20 -21.10 -7.31 -19.65
CA THR A 20 -19.68 -7.51 -19.38
C THR A 20 -19.50 -7.88 -17.92
N SER A 21 -18.64 -8.87 -17.64
CA SER A 21 -18.23 -9.21 -16.28
C SER A 21 -16.77 -8.82 -16.08
N LEU A 22 -16.48 -8.09 -15.01
CA LEU A 22 -15.15 -7.66 -14.60
C LEU A 22 -14.83 -8.27 -13.23
N VAL A 23 -13.62 -8.79 -13.07
CA VAL A 23 -13.08 -9.24 -11.79
C VAL A 23 -11.80 -8.46 -11.57
N GLU A 24 -11.81 -7.61 -10.56
CA GLU A 24 -10.79 -6.58 -10.38
C GLU A 24 -10.34 -6.53 -8.93
N GLU A 25 -9.07 -6.18 -8.74
CA GLU A 25 -8.45 -6.08 -7.44
C GLU A 25 -7.75 -4.72 -7.31
N ILE A 26 -7.97 -4.04 -6.19
CA ILE A 26 -7.34 -2.74 -5.88
C ILE A 26 -6.82 -2.72 -4.44
N CYS A 27 -5.98 -1.75 -4.11
CA CYS A 27 -5.53 -1.51 -2.74
C CYS A 27 -6.47 -0.58 -1.98
N ASP A 28 -6.51 -0.72 -0.66
CA ASP A 28 -7.26 0.19 0.20
C ASP A 28 -6.80 1.63 0.00
N GLY A 29 -7.77 2.55 -0.10
CA GLY A 29 -7.54 3.94 -0.50
C GLY A 29 -7.55 4.20 -2.01
N GLU A 30 -7.51 3.18 -2.87
CA GLU A 30 -7.70 3.34 -4.32
C GLU A 30 -9.19 3.36 -4.71
N THR A 31 -9.47 3.68 -5.97
CA THR A 31 -10.83 3.69 -6.53
C THR A 31 -10.83 3.03 -7.89
N TYR A 32 -11.68 2.01 -8.05
CA TYR A 32 -11.98 1.43 -9.36
C TYR A 32 -13.21 2.12 -9.95
N THR A 33 -13.14 2.55 -11.20
CA THR A 33 -14.22 3.33 -11.84
C THR A 33 -14.87 2.56 -12.98
N VAL A 34 -16.19 2.46 -12.95
CA VAL A 34 -17.02 1.95 -14.06
C VAL A 34 -17.95 3.07 -14.52
N GLY A 35 -17.69 3.64 -15.70
CA GLY A 35 -18.44 4.78 -16.21
C GLY A 35 -18.39 5.97 -15.22
N PRO A 36 -19.54 6.47 -14.72
CA PRO A 36 -19.58 7.55 -13.73
C PRO A 36 -19.45 7.05 -12.27
N SER A 37 -19.52 5.75 -12.03
CA SER A 37 -19.48 5.14 -10.69
C SER A 37 -18.05 4.87 -10.25
N GLY A 38 -17.74 5.16 -8.98
CA GLY A 38 -16.46 4.86 -8.34
C GLY A 38 -16.65 3.95 -7.13
N TYR A 39 -15.83 2.90 -7.05
CA TYR A 39 -15.91 1.86 -6.03
C TYR A 39 -14.62 1.77 -5.23
N THR A 40 -14.75 1.73 -3.91
CA THR A 40 -13.63 1.71 -2.95
C THR A 40 -13.76 0.59 -1.91
N GLN A 41 -14.77 -0.27 -2.03
CA GLN A 41 -15.04 -1.37 -1.10
C GLN A 41 -15.22 -2.66 -1.89
N SER A 42 -14.84 -3.79 -1.29
CA SER A 42 -15.06 -5.10 -1.91
C SER A 42 -16.56 -5.38 -2.06
N GLY A 43 -16.94 -5.99 -3.17
CA GLY A 43 -18.33 -6.34 -3.42
C GLY A 43 -18.61 -6.64 -4.88
N VAL A 44 -19.84 -7.10 -5.11
CA VAL A 44 -20.38 -7.28 -6.46
C VAL A 44 -21.31 -6.12 -6.78
N TYR A 45 -21.01 -5.41 -7.87
CA TYR A 45 -21.72 -4.23 -8.33
C TYR A 45 -22.28 -4.45 -9.73
N GLU A 46 -23.45 -3.86 -9.99
CA GLU A 46 -24.06 -3.83 -11.32
C GLU A 46 -24.20 -2.37 -11.75
N ASP A 47 -23.58 -2.02 -12.88
CA ASP A 47 -23.70 -0.72 -13.53
C ASP A 47 -24.46 -0.84 -14.84
N ILE A 48 -25.39 0.08 -15.08
CA ILE A 48 -26.08 0.21 -16.36
C ILE A 48 -25.52 1.43 -17.07
N LEU A 49 -24.83 1.21 -18.18
CA LEU A 49 -24.26 2.25 -19.04
C LEU A 49 -25.15 2.43 -20.27
N THR A 50 -25.91 3.52 -20.28
CA THR A 50 -26.81 3.87 -21.38
C THR A 50 -26.04 4.42 -22.57
N ALA A 51 -26.08 3.72 -23.70
CA ALA A 51 -25.53 4.22 -24.95
C ALA A 51 -26.47 5.25 -25.60
N SER A 52 -25.91 6.17 -26.39
CA SER A 52 -26.64 7.26 -27.05
C SER A 52 -27.71 6.80 -28.05
N ASN A 53 -27.69 5.53 -28.44
CA ASN A 53 -28.68 4.86 -29.28
C ASN A 53 -29.79 4.14 -28.48
N GLY A 54 -29.83 4.28 -27.16
CA GLY A 54 -30.88 3.73 -26.29
C GLY A 54 -30.77 2.22 -26.02
N CYS A 55 -29.67 1.59 -26.42
CA CYS A 55 -29.35 0.23 -26.02
C CYS A 55 -28.46 0.32 -24.78
N ASP A 56 -28.98 -0.10 -23.63
CA ASP A 56 -28.21 -0.12 -22.40
C ASP A 56 -27.19 -1.27 -22.44
N SER A 57 -26.05 -1.06 -21.79
CA SER A 57 -25.07 -2.12 -21.50
C SER A 57 -24.97 -2.29 -19.99
N THR A 58 -24.82 -3.53 -19.54
CA THR A 58 -24.70 -3.86 -18.12
C THR A 58 -23.30 -4.35 -17.82
N VAL A 59 -22.64 -3.75 -16.83
CA VAL A 59 -21.35 -4.19 -16.31
C VAL A 59 -21.57 -4.79 -14.93
N ASN A 60 -21.14 -6.04 -14.76
CA ASN A 60 -21.11 -6.72 -13.46
C ASN A 60 -19.66 -6.72 -12.98
N LEU A 61 -19.37 -5.96 -11.94
CA LEU A 61 -18.05 -5.86 -11.34
C LEU A 61 -18.01 -6.70 -10.07
N ASP A 62 -17.07 -7.63 -9.97
CA ASP A 62 -16.65 -8.28 -8.73
C ASP A 62 -15.32 -7.65 -8.29
N LEU A 63 -15.37 -6.78 -7.29
CA LEU A 63 -14.23 -6.01 -6.81
C LEU A 63 -13.73 -6.60 -5.48
N THR A 64 -12.43 -6.87 -5.42
CA THR A 64 -11.71 -7.17 -4.17
C THR A 64 -10.78 -6.03 -3.80
N VAL A 65 -10.96 -5.45 -2.62
CA VAL A 65 -10.08 -4.42 -2.05
C VAL A 65 -9.18 -5.06 -1.00
N HIS A 66 -7.86 -4.99 -1.24
CA HIS A 66 -6.85 -5.54 -0.33
C HIS A 66 -6.37 -4.47 0.67
N PRO A 67 -6.33 -4.78 1.97
CA PRO A 67 -5.88 -3.81 2.99
C PRO A 67 -4.40 -3.47 2.83
N ILE A 68 -4.04 -2.23 3.13
CA ILE A 68 -2.66 -1.81 3.33
C ILE A 68 -2.28 -2.15 4.78
N GLN A 69 -1.29 -3.00 4.96
CA GLN A 69 -0.83 -3.40 6.29
C GLN A 69 0.16 -2.37 6.82
N GLU A 70 -0.14 -1.80 7.98
CA GLU A 70 0.76 -0.87 8.67
C GLU A 70 1.33 -1.49 9.94
N THR A 71 2.64 -1.32 10.17
CA THR A 71 3.33 -1.77 11.39
C THR A 71 4.15 -0.63 11.97
N SER A 72 4.10 -0.46 13.30
CA SER A 72 4.94 0.51 14.02
C SER A 72 5.98 -0.21 14.86
N LEU A 73 7.24 0.19 14.73
CA LEU A 73 8.38 -0.34 15.46
C LEU A 73 9.04 0.77 16.28
N VAL A 74 9.43 0.45 17.52
CA VAL A 74 10.18 1.36 18.39
C VAL A 74 11.41 0.62 18.85
N GLU A 75 12.58 1.09 18.44
CA GLU A 75 13.83 0.35 18.55
C GLU A 75 14.95 1.20 19.13
N THR A 76 15.89 0.54 19.80
CA THR A 76 17.08 1.19 20.34
C THR A 76 18.33 0.37 20.04
N ILE A 77 19.31 0.98 19.38
CA ILE A 77 20.59 0.34 19.02
C ILE A 77 21.77 1.09 19.64
N CYS A 78 22.95 0.47 19.71
CA CYS A 78 24.16 1.12 20.19
C CYS A 78 24.83 1.93 19.08
N PHE A 79 25.70 2.88 19.46
CA PHE A 79 26.55 3.59 18.50
C PHE A 79 27.37 2.59 17.67
N GLY A 80 27.35 2.77 16.35
CA GLY A 80 28.04 1.91 15.39
C GLY A 80 27.23 0.70 14.92
N ASP A 81 26.08 0.40 15.53
CA ASP A 81 25.17 -0.64 15.07
C ASP A 81 24.24 -0.14 13.95
N ASN A 82 23.59 -1.10 13.27
CA ASN A 82 22.61 -0.86 12.22
C ASN A 82 21.32 -1.64 12.52
N TYR A 83 20.17 -1.02 12.22
CA TYR A 83 18.85 -1.65 12.23
C TYR A 83 18.31 -1.75 10.79
N GLY A 84 17.93 -2.94 10.35
CA GLY A 84 17.43 -3.18 8.99
C GLY A 84 15.91 -3.26 8.92
N VAL A 85 15.30 -2.59 7.95
CA VAL A 85 13.87 -2.69 7.63
C VAL A 85 13.73 -2.87 6.12
N GLY A 86 13.21 -4.02 5.69
CA GLY A 86 13.14 -4.36 4.26
C GLY A 86 14.53 -4.34 3.61
N SER A 87 14.72 -3.47 2.61
CA SER A 87 16.01 -3.22 1.95
C SER A 87 16.78 -2.03 2.54
N SER A 88 16.19 -1.30 3.49
CA SER A 88 16.78 -0.13 4.15
C SER A 88 17.59 -0.53 5.39
N SER A 89 18.57 0.30 5.75
CA SER A 89 19.38 0.14 6.96
C SER A 89 19.61 1.50 7.61
N TYR A 90 19.34 1.59 8.92
CA TYR A 90 19.40 2.82 9.70
C TYR A 90 20.39 2.71 10.85
N ASN A 91 21.14 3.78 11.08
CA ASN A 91 22.15 3.87 12.14
C ASN A 91 22.14 5.24 12.84
N THR A 92 21.09 6.03 12.64
CA THR A 92 20.91 7.37 13.23
C THR A 92 19.53 7.43 13.86
N SER A 93 19.38 8.15 14.98
CA SER A 93 18.08 8.32 15.63
C SER A 93 17.11 9.09 14.72
N GLY A 94 15.86 8.67 14.66
CA GLY A 94 14.84 9.34 13.85
C GLY A 94 13.58 8.50 13.64
N ILE A 95 12.59 9.13 13.01
CA ILE A 95 11.38 8.46 12.53
C ILE A 95 11.56 8.16 11.04
N TYR A 96 11.41 6.90 10.66
CA TYR A 96 11.54 6.42 9.29
C TYR A 96 10.26 5.74 8.84
N GLN A 97 9.98 5.80 7.54
CA GLN A 97 8.89 5.07 6.92
C GLN A 97 9.45 4.28 5.74
N ASP A 98 9.20 2.97 5.75
CA ASP A 98 9.56 2.05 4.68
C ASP A 98 8.30 1.44 4.06
N ILE A 99 8.36 1.25 2.75
CA ILE A 99 7.35 0.53 1.97
C ILE A 99 7.90 -0.85 1.65
N ILE A 100 7.17 -1.89 2.05
CA ILE A 100 7.53 -3.29 1.83
C ILE A 100 6.64 -3.87 0.74
N PRO A 101 7.20 -4.19 -0.44
CA PRO A 101 6.39 -4.67 -1.55
C PRO A 101 5.69 -6.00 -1.28
N SER A 102 4.40 -6.10 -1.60
CA SER A 102 3.63 -7.35 -1.50
C SER A 102 3.49 -8.00 -2.88
N ALA A 103 4.21 -9.09 -3.10
CA ALA A 103 4.06 -9.88 -4.34
C ALA A 103 2.76 -10.72 -4.37
N VAL A 104 2.02 -10.80 -3.25
CA VAL A 104 0.80 -11.63 -3.15
C VAL A 104 -0.42 -10.85 -3.60
N THR A 105 -0.59 -9.63 -3.09
CA THR A 105 -1.76 -8.78 -3.36
C THR A 105 -1.45 -7.58 -4.25
N GLY A 106 -0.17 -7.27 -4.49
CA GLY A 106 0.24 -6.02 -5.13
C GLY A 106 0.12 -4.78 -4.24
N CYS A 107 -0.48 -4.92 -3.04
CA CYS A 107 -0.65 -3.83 -2.08
C CYS A 107 0.48 -3.85 -1.07
N ASP A 108 1.39 -2.91 -1.23
CA ASP A 108 2.56 -2.78 -0.38
C ASP A 108 2.18 -2.50 1.07
N SER A 109 3.01 -2.98 1.99
CA SER A 109 2.86 -2.72 3.42
C SER A 109 3.71 -1.52 3.84
N ILE A 110 3.35 -0.86 4.93
CA ILE A 110 4.07 0.29 5.46
C ILE A 110 4.65 -0.06 6.83
N ILE A 111 5.94 0.20 7.04
CA ILE A 111 6.59 0.10 8.34
C ILE A 111 7.00 1.51 8.77
N ASN A 112 6.53 1.93 9.94
CA ASN A 112 6.93 3.17 10.60
C ASN A 112 7.88 2.82 11.75
N LEU A 113 9.15 3.23 11.66
CA LEU A 113 10.19 2.97 12.64
C LEU A 113 10.53 4.23 13.43
N ASP A 114 10.44 4.17 14.75
CA ASP A 114 11.06 5.13 15.67
C ASP A 114 12.36 4.54 16.22
N LEU A 115 13.50 5.03 15.73
CA LEU A 115 14.81 4.53 16.09
C LEU A 115 15.52 5.50 17.04
N THR A 116 16.04 4.97 18.14
CA THR A 116 16.98 5.67 19.03
C THR A 116 18.35 5.01 18.98
N VAL A 117 19.39 5.78 18.66
CA VAL A 117 20.79 5.35 18.71
C VAL A 117 21.41 5.89 19.99
N ARG A 118 21.94 4.99 20.82
CA ARG A 118 22.63 5.35 22.06
C ARG A 118 24.02 5.90 21.75
N ASP A 119 24.43 6.90 22.52
CA ASP A 119 25.76 7.50 22.39
C ASP A 119 26.89 6.49 22.61
N GLU A 120 28.03 6.77 21.98
CA GLU A 120 29.28 6.05 22.23
C GLU A 120 29.73 6.26 23.69
N ILE A 121 30.06 5.18 24.40
CA ILE A 121 30.64 5.27 25.73
C ILE A 121 32.13 5.52 25.59
N THR A 122 32.58 6.76 25.85
CA THR A 122 34.00 7.09 25.98
C THR A 122 34.36 7.26 27.45
N THR A 123 35.48 6.66 27.87
CA THR A 123 36.02 6.82 29.23
C THR A 123 37.38 7.49 29.15
N GLY A 124 37.52 8.65 29.79
CA GLY A 124 38.79 9.35 29.92
C GLY A 124 39.53 8.86 31.16
N LEU A 125 40.73 8.29 30.97
CA LEU A 125 41.63 7.95 32.08
C LEU A 125 42.65 9.08 32.23
N THR A 126 42.81 9.58 33.46
CA THR A 126 43.89 10.51 33.82
C THR A 126 44.72 9.86 34.90
N GLU A 127 46.00 9.62 34.61
CA GLU A 127 46.94 9.03 35.57
C GLU A 127 48.12 9.95 35.82
N VAL A 128 48.64 9.94 37.05
CA VAL A 128 49.86 10.64 37.44
C VAL A 128 50.93 9.58 37.67
N VAL A 129 51.86 9.47 36.72
CA VAL A 129 53.05 8.64 36.83
C VAL A 129 54.25 9.45 37.32
N CYS A 130 55.07 8.82 38.15
CA CYS A 130 56.36 9.37 38.58
C CYS A 130 57.37 9.35 37.42
N PHE A 131 58.44 10.13 37.53
CA PHE A 131 59.53 10.11 36.55
C PHE A 131 60.15 8.69 36.46
N GLY A 132 60.09 8.09 35.27
CA GLY A 132 60.55 6.72 35.01
C GLY A 132 59.59 5.62 35.47
N GLY A 133 58.35 5.97 35.86
CA GLY A 133 57.28 5.00 36.05
C GLY A 133 56.53 4.74 34.75
N ASP A 134 56.01 3.52 34.62
CA ASP A 134 55.25 3.07 33.46
C ASP A 134 53.74 3.03 33.78
N PHE A 135 52.89 3.31 32.81
CA PHE A 135 51.41 3.23 32.90
C PHE A 135 50.84 2.27 31.86
N SER A 136 49.97 1.35 32.26
CA SER A 136 49.38 0.37 31.31
C SER A 136 47.87 0.56 31.11
N VAL A 137 47.43 0.60 29.84
CA VAL A 137 46.01 0.55 29.43
C VAL A 137 45.80 -0.62 28.49
N GLY A 138 44.97 -1.58 28.90
CA GLY A 138 44.75 -2.81 28.13
C GLY A 138 46.05 -3.59 27.97
N THR A 139 46.51 -3.77 26.74
CA THR A 139 47.77 -4.45 26.40
C THR A 139 48.95 -3.50 26.14
N SER A 140 48.75 -2.19 26.28
CA SER A 140 49.75 -1.16 25.98
C SER A 140 50.34 -0.59 27.27
N THR A 141 51.64 -0.24 27.25
CA THR A 141 52.37 0.41 28.36
C THR A 141 53.02 1.71 27.86
N TYR A 142 52.93 2.77 28.65
CA TYR A 142 53.29 4.16 28.36
C TYR A 142 54.28 4.71 29.38
#